data_AF-A0A2D5V277-F1
#
_entry.id   AF-A0A2D5V277-F1
#
_cell.length_a   1.000
_cell.length_b   1.000
_cell.length_c   1.000
_cell.angle_alpha   90.00
_cell.angle_beta   90.00
_cell.angle_gamma   90.00
#
_symmetry.space_group_name_H-M   'P 1'
#
loop_
_entity.id
_entity.type
_entity.pdbx_description
1 polymer ?
#
loop_
_entity_poly.entity_id
_entity_poly.type
_entity_poly.pdbx_seq_one_letter_code
_entity_poly.pdbx_strand_id
1 'polypeptide(L)'
;MKTFIKTFLIVFTGITISSCSKEGCTDPMAFNYNIEADTDDGSCDYEGCTDPMAVNYDSNATISSECIYDQIGSWTSTSQEVNINVTMTLFGFPLIDTSTTESIHPDSLDPTGLDFINDGTLTIHYRNQPSEDGTWIRTNDDLLMTLQDTSLIFTIDSVYGPFLRLYSYQSQTTTDPTTGAEVNYNYSLNWDLNRN
;
A
#
# COMPACT_ATOMS: atom_id res chain seq x y z
N MET A 1 -47.95 -71.08 -42.90
CA MET A 1 -47.62 -69.86 -43.67
C MET A 1 -46.80 -68.95 -42.79
N LYS A 2 -45.66 -68.48 -43.31
CA LYS A 2 -44.71 -67.56 -42.67
C LYS A 2 -45.20 -66.11 -42.85
N THR A 3 -45.09 -65.28 -41.81
CA THR A 3 -45.16 -63.80 -41.90
C THR A 3 -44.39 -63.21 -40.70
N PHE A 4 -43.08 -63.01 -40.78
CA PHE A 4 -42.36 -61.79 -41.18
C PHE A 4 -42.67 -60.52 -40.34
N ILE A 5 -41.68 -60.15 -39.49
CA ILE A 5 -41.15 -58.79 -39.24
C ILE A 5 -42.16 -57.77 -38.65
N LYS A 6 -41.98 -57.24 -37.43
CA LYS A 6 -40.96 -56.22 -37.10
C LYS A 6 -40.52 -56.36 -35.64
N THR A 7 -39.27 -56.75 -35.45
CA THR A 7 -38.49 -56.43 -34.24
C THR A 7 -38.51 -54.91 -34.09
N PHE A 8 -39.37 -54.38 -33.23
CA PHE A 8 -39.31 -52.97 -32.83
C PHE A 8 -38.14 -52.87 -31.84
N LEU A 9 -36.94 -52.84 -32.39
CA LEU A 9 -35.76 -52.30 -31.73
C LEU A 9 -36.11 -50.84 -31.43
N ILE A 10 -36.67 -50.58 -30.25
CA ILE A 10 -36.60 -49.25 -29.66
C ILE A 10 -35.12 -49.05 -29.38
N VAL A 11 -34.40 -48.58 -30.41
CA VAL A 11 -33.17 -47.85 -30.20
C VAL A 11 -33.64 -46.62 -29.43
N PHE A 12 -33.64 -46.73 -28.10
CA PHE A 12 -33.59 -45.58 -27.23
C PHE A 12 -32.21 -44.99 -27.52
N THR A 13 -32.08 -44.30 -28.66
CA THR A 13 -31.02 -43.35 -28.89
C THR A 13 -31.11 -42.48 -27.66
N GLY A 14 -30.12 -42.62 -26.77
CA GLY A 14 -30.02 -41.79 -25.60
C GLY A 14 -30.08 -40.36 -26.11
N ILE A 15 -31.26 -39.76 -26.00
CA ILE A 15 -31.38 -38.31 -26.04
C ILE A 15 -30.70 -37.95 -24.73
N THR A 16 -29.37 -37.82 -24.78
CA THR A 16 -28.65 -37.04 -23.80
C THR A 16 -29.26 -35.67 -23.95
N ILE A 17 -30.25 -35.36 -23.11
CA ILE A 17 -30.76 -34.02 -22.94
C ILE A 17 -29.56 -33.30 -22.32
N SER A 18 -28.64 -32.85 -23.17
CA SER A 18 -27.63 -31.91 -22.79
C SER A 18 -28.43 -30.65 -22.49
N SER A 19 -28.87 -30.55 -21.24
CA SER A 19 -29.25 -29.27 -20.67
C SER A 19 -28.07 -28.36 -21.00
N CYS A 20 -28.30 -27.43 -21.93
CA CYS A 20 -27.37 -26.35 -22.18
C CYS A 20 -27.58 -25.43 -20.98
N SER A 21 -26.92 -25.74 -19.87
CA SER A 21 -26.87 -24.80 -18.75
C SER A 21 -26.13 -23.58 -19.28
N LYS A 22 -26.80 -22.44 -19.29
CA LYS A 22 -26.15 -21.18 -19.60
C LYS A 22 -25.32 -20.82 -18.38
N GLU A 23 -24.01 -20.91 -18.53
CA GLU A 23 -23.04 -20.51 -17.54
C GLU A 23 -22.81 -18.99 -17.62
N GLY A 24 -22.65 -18.35 -16.45
CA GLY A 24 -22.39 -16.93 -16.31
C GLY A 24 -22.70 -16.46 -14.90
N CYS A 25 -22.32 -15.23 -14.56
CA CYS A 25 -22.60 -14.70 -13.23
C CYS A 25 -24.10 -14.65 -12.93
N THR A 26 -24.55 -15.35 -11.87
CA THR A 26 -25.96 -15.36 -11.45
C THR A 26 -26.27 -14.38 -10.32
N ASP A 27 -25.27 -13.66 -9.80
CA ASP A 27 -25.47 -12.69 -8.74
C ASP A 27 -25.95 -11.34 -9.30
N PRO A 28 -27.17 -10.88 -8.96
CA PRO A 28 -27.70 -9.59 -9.43
C PRO A 28 -26.96 -8.36 -8.87
N MET A 29 -26.10 -8.53 -7.87
CA MET A 29 -25.24 -7.45 -7.35
C MET A 29 -23.92 -7.32 -8.11
N ALA A 30 -23.56 -8.28 -8.95
CA ALA A 30 -22.35 -8.23 -9.77
C ALA A 30 -22.54 -7.38 -11.03
N PHE A 31 -21.48 -6.72 -11.47
CA PHE A 31 -21.47 -5.86 -12.66
C PHE A 31 -21.72 -6.61 -13.97
N ASN A 32 -21.31 -7.89 -14.00
CA ASN A 32 -21.47 -8.76 -15.15
C ASN A 32 -22.62 -9.79 -14.95
N TYR A 33 -23.60 -9.47 -14.09
CA TYR A 33 -24.81 -10.28 -13.90
C TYR A 33 -25.45 -10.66 -15.24
N ASN A 34 -25.60 -11.95 -15.47
CA ASN A 34 -26.26 -12.51 -16.63
C ASN A 34 -27.60 -13.12 -16.22
N ILE A 35 -28.69 -12.40 -16.50
CA ILE A 35 -30.06 -12.88 -16.24
C ILE A 35 -30.43 -14.14 -17.02
N GLU A 36 -29.72 -14.47 -18.09
CA GLU A 36 -29.92 -15.70 -18.85
C GLU A 36 -29.08 -16.87 -18.33
N ALA A 37 -28.18 -16.65 -17.36
CA ALA A 37 -27.40 -17.72 -16.75
C ALA A 37 -28.23 -18.46 -15.69
N ASP A 38 -28.19 -19.79 -15.79
CA ASP A 38 -28.88 -20.70 -14.85
C ASP A 38 -27.88 -21.39 -13.91
N THR A 39 -26.57 -21.20 -14.14
CA THR A 39 -25.49 -21.74 -13.32
C THR A 39 -24.37 -20.71 -13.21
N ASP A 40 -24.00 -20.38 -11.97
CA ASP A 40 -22.87 -19.50 -11.70
C ASP A 40 -21.57 -20.16 -12.15
N ASP A 41 -20.81 -19.45 -12.97
CA ASP A 41 -19.49 -19.87 -13.44
C ASP A 41 -18.35 -19.31 -12.57
N GLY A 42 -18.69 -18.53 -11.54
CA GLY A 42 -17.72 -17.88 -10.67
C GLY A 42 -16.99 -16.70 -11.32
N SER A 43 -17.49 -16.21 -12.46
CA SER A 43 -16.93 -15.04 -13.16
C SER A 43 -17.44 -13.70 -12.61
N CYS A 44 -18.30 -13.70 -11.59
CA CYS A 44 -18.94 -12.48 -11.07
C CYS A 44 -17.95 -11.35 -10.74
N ASP A 45 -18.20 -10.18 -11.30
CA ASP A 45 -17.39 -9.00 -11.13
C ASP A 45 -18.00 -8.05 -10.10
N TYR A 46 -17.23 -7.70 -9.06
CA TYR A 46 -17.65 -6.77 -8.01
C TYR A 46 -16.67 -5.59 -7.94
N GLU A 47 -17.20 -4.37 -7.99
CA GLU A 47 -16.40 -3.16 -7.75
C GLU A 47 -16.20 -2.94 -6.26
N GLY A 48 -14.96 -2.63 -5.88
CA GLY A 48 -14.61 -2.22 -4.53
C GLY A 48 -13.10 -1.99 -4.43
N CYS A 49 -12.63 -1.46 -3.30
CA CYS A 49 -11.20 -1.34 -3.13
C CYS A 49 -10.58 -2.73 -2.93
N THR A 50 -9.66 -3.10 -3.82
CA THR A 50 -8.95 -4.39 -3.76
C THR A 50 -7.70 -4.35 -2.88
N ASP A 51 -7.32 -3.16 -2.39
CA ASP A 51 -6.18 -2.97 -1.51
C ASP A 51 -6.56 -3.27 -0.05
N PRO A 52 -6.01 -4.34 0.59
CA PRO A 52 -6.29 -4.69 1.98
C PRO A 52 -5.86 -3.63 2.99
N MET A 53 -5.07 -2.63 2.59
CA MET A 53 -4.60 -1.52 3.43
C MET A 53 -5.53 -0.31 3.39
N ALA A 54 -6.54 -0.30 2.52
CA ALA A 54 -7.53 0.75 2.50
C ALA A 54 -8.59 0.56 3.59
N VAL A 55 -9.09 1.66 4.13
CA VAL A 55 -10.19 1.69 5.10
C VAL A 55 -11.47 1.09 4.52
N ASN A 56 -11.66 1.22 3.20
CA ASN A 56 -12.80 0.67 2.46
C ASN A 56 -12.45 -0.60 1.68
N TYR A 57 -11.45 -1.38 2.12
CA TYR A 57 -11.13 -2.66 1.51
C TYR A 57 -12.35 -3.59 1.45
N ASP A 58 -12.62 -4.14 0.27
CA ASP A 58 -13.63 -5.16 0.04
C ASP A 58 -12.96 -6.44 -0.43
N SER A 59 -13.00 -7.48 0.40
CA SER A 59 -12.43 -8.79 0.08
C SER A 59 -13.13 -9.51 -1.07
N ASN A 60 -14.34 -9.08 -1.44
CA ASN A 60 -15.10 -9.65 -2.56
C ASN A 60 -14.88 -8.88 -3.87
N ALA A 61 -14.21 -7.72 -3.83
CA ALA A 61 -13.95 -6.93 -5.03
C ALA A 61 -13.02 -7.68 -5.99
N THR A 62 -13.43 -7.76 -7.25
CA THR A 62 -12.62 -8.29 -8.36
C THR A 62 -12.13 -7.18 -9.28
N ILE A 63 -12.79 -6.02 -9.25
CA ILE A 63 -12.43 -4.82 -9.99
C ILE A 63 -12.09 -3.71 -8.99
N SER A 64 -10.87 -3.18 -9.07
CA SER A 64 -10.43 -2.11 -8.18
C SER A 64 -11.18 -0.81 -8.45
N SER A 65 -11.87 -0.31 -7.43
CA SER A 65 -12.45 1.04 -7.38
C SER A 65 -11.57 2.00 -6.57
N GLU A 66 -12.11 3.18 -6.24
CA GLU A 66 -11.45 4.16 -5.37
C GLU A 66 -11.17 3.57 -3.98
N CYS A 67 -9.90 3.58 -3.57
CA CYS A 67 -9.43 3.17 -2.26
C CYS A 67 -9.26 4.40 -1.36
N ILE A 68 -9.66 4.30 -0.10
CA ILE A 68 -9.55 5.37 0.90
C ILE A 68 -8.54 4.93 1.94
N TYR A 69 -7.47 5.69 2.11
CA TYR A 69 -6.47 5.41 3.14
C TYR A 69 -6.59 6.36 4.33
N ASP A 70 -6.18 5.90 5.50
CA ASP A 70 -6.27 6.66 6.75
C ASP A 70 -5.34 7.89 6.79
N GLN A 71 -4.22 7.87 6.06
CA GLN A 71 -3.31 9.01 5.94
C GLN A 71 -3.82 10.12 5.01
N ILE A 72 -4.90 9.90 4.24
CA ILE A 72 -5.45 10.94 3.36
C ILE A 72 -5.93 12.14 4.20
N GLY A 73 -5.51 13.34 3.78
CA GLY A 73 -5.87 14.59 4.44
C GLY A 73 -4.72 15.58 4.52
N SER A 74 -5.00 16.72 5.13
CA SER A 74 -4.03 17.77 5.41
C SER A 74 -3.49 17.66 6.83
N TRP A 75 -2.18 17.68 6.96
CA TRP A 75 -1.46 17.41 8.21
C TRP A 75 -0.49 18.54 8.51
N THR A 76 -0.46 18.97 9.77
CA THR A 76 0.51 19.93 10.30
C THR A 76 1.56 19.20 11.12
N SER A 77 2.81 19.51 10.86
CA SER A 77 3.98 19.03 11.61
C SER A 77 3.93 19.53 13.05
N THR A 78 4.06 18.63 14.02
CA THR A 78 3.97 18.97 15.45
C THR A 78 5.22 18.63 16.23
N SER A 79 5.95 17.58 15.82
CA SER A 79 7.24 17.21 16.41
C SER A 79 8.06 16.45 15.38
N GLN A 80 9.37 16.66 15.41
CA GLN A 80 10.34 15.82 14.71
C GLN A 80 11.47 15.47 15.68
N GLU A 81 11.78 14.19 15.78
CA GLU A 81 12.88 13.69 16.60
C GLU A 81 13.85 12.92 15.72
N VAL A 82 15.08 13.44 15.63
CA VAL A 82 16.17 12.83 14.88
C VAL A 82 17.13 12.17 15.86
N ASN A 83 17.37 10.88 15.68
CA ASN A 83 18.37 10.12 16.42
C ASN A 83 19.50 9.72 15.49
N ILE A 84 20.74 10.02 15.88
CA ILE A 84 21.95 9.71 15.11
C ILE A 84 22.88 8.90 16.00
N ASN A 85 23.24 7.69 15.55
CA ASN A 85 24.23 6.84 16.21
C ASN A 85 25.42 6.65 15.29
N VAL A 86 26.62 7.01 15.77
CA VAL A 86 27.87 6.84 15.04
C VAL A 86 28.79 5.93 15.84
N THR A 87 29.16 4.81 15.24
CA THR A 87 30.17 3.91 15.81
C THR A 87 31.36 3.84 14.87
N MET A 88 32.57 3.82 15.44
CA MET A 88 33.81 3.65 14.68
C MET A 88 34.61 2.51 15.28
N THR A 89 35.09 1.62 14.43
CA THR A 89 36.02 0.56 14.81
C THR A 89 37.31 0.64 14.01
N LEU A 90 38.41 0.18 14.58
CA LEU A 90 39.69 0.04 13.91
C LEU A 90 40.25 -1.35 14.21
N PHE A 91 40.46 -2.16 13.17
CA PHE A 91 40.85 -3.57 13.31
C PHE A 91 39.94 -4.37 14.26
N GLY A 92 38.64 -4.07 14.26
CA GLY A 92 37.65 -4.72 15.13
C GLY A 92 37.63 -4.21 16.58
N PHE A 93 38.43 -3.21 16.93
CA PHE A 93 38.38 -2.56 18.24
C PHE A 93 37.49 -1.31 18.18
N PRO A 94 36.56 -1.12 19.14
CA PRO A 94 35.73 0.08 19.19
C PRO A 94 36.58 1.30 19.56
N LEU A 95 36.48 2.36 18.76
CA LEU A 95 37.15 3.63 18.99
C LEU A 95 36.17 4.72 19.43
N ILE A 96 35.02 4.81 18.76
CA ILE A 96 33.98 5.79 19.05
C ILE A 96 32.65 5.06 19.08
N ASP A 97 31.83 5.41 20.07
CA ASP A 97 30.42 5.07 20.15
C ASP A 97 29.72 6.30 20.71
N THR A 98 28.98 6.99 19.85
CA THR A 98 28.30 8.24 20.21
C THR A 98 26.91 8.27 19.61
N SER A 99 25.95 8.70 20.41
CA SER A 99 24.57 8.89 20.01
C SER A 99 24.13 10.30 20.36
N THR A 100 23.40 10.96 19.46
CA THR A 100 22.74 12.23 19.74
C THR A 100 21.30 12.17 19.30
N THR A 101 20.43 12.80 20.07
CA THR A 101 19.01 12.95 19.79
C THR A 101 18.71 14.44 19.75
N GLU A 102 18.06 14.89 18.69
CA GLU A 102 17.60 16.26 18.54
C GLU A 102 16.09 16.26 18.31
N SER A 103 15.36 16.93 19.20
CA SER A 103 13.94 17.22 19.03
C SER A 103 13.79 18.64 18.49
N ILE A 104 13.20 18.78 17.32
CA ILE A 104 12.99 20.09 16.70
C ILE A 104 11.73 20.72 17.30
N HIS A 105 11.87 21.94 17.83
CA HIS A 105 10.76 22.69 18.41
C HIS A 105 9.69 23.00 17.35
N PRO A 106 8.37 23.00 17.67
CA PRO A 106 7.29 23.28 16.72
C PRO A 106 7.49 24.57 15.91
N ASP A 107 7.97 25.63 16.58
CA ASP A 107 8.27 26.92 15.95
C ASP A 107 9.49 26.91 15.03
N SER A 108 10.17 25.79 14.86
CA SER A 108 11.29 25.61 13.93
C SER A 108 11.10 24.41 13.01
N LEU A 109 9.95 23.74 13.06
CA LEU A 109 9.64 22.66 12.13
C LEU A 109 9.51 23.20 10.70
N ASP A 110 10.27 22.56 9.82
CA ASP A 110 10.22 22.70 8.38
C ASP A 110 10.58 21.33 7.79
N PRO A 111 9.69 20.67 7.01
CA PRO A 111 8.39 21.15 6.56
C PRO A 111 7.36 21.36 7.68
N THR A 112 6.46 22.32 7.46
CA THR A 112 5.38 22.70 8.38
C THR A 112 4.17 21.79 8.27
N GLY A 113 4.00 21.07 7.15
CA GLY A 113 2.89 20.18 6.94
C GLY A 113 2.97 19.38 5.64
N LEU A 114 2.03 18.45 5.49
CA LEU A 114 1.90 17.55 4.35
C LEU A 114 0.41 17.40 3.98
N ASP A 115 0.09 17.39 2.69
CA ASP A 115 -1.21 16.99 2.19
C ASP A 115 -1.10 15.68 1.40
N PHE A 116 -1.80 14.64 1.84
CA PHE A 116 -1.97 13.41 1.07
C PHE A 116 -3.33 13.43 0.39
N ILE A 117 -3.34 13.49 -0.94
CA ILE A 117 -4.56 13.51 -1.76
C ILE A 117 -4.81 12.10 -2.31
N ASN A 118 -6.08 11.71 -2.41
CA ASN A 118 -6.48 10.34 -2.74
C ASN A 118 -6.02 9.84 -4.12
N ASP A 119 -5.71 10.76 -5.04
CA ASP A 119 -5.20 10.44 -6.37
C ASP A 119 -3.69 10.11 -6.41
N GLY A 120 -3.04 10.05 -5.24
CA GLY A 120 -1.60 9.81 -5.12
C GLY A 120 -0.76 11.08 -5.15
N THR A 121 -1.38 12.27 -5.20
CA THR A 121 -0.67 13.55 -5.12
C THR A 121 -0.26 13.85 -3.68
N LEU A 122 0.98 14.33 -3.50
CA LEU A 122 1.56 14.81 -2.25
C LEU A 122 1.87 16.30 -2.39
N THR A 123 1.52 17.11 -1.39
CA THR A 123 2.03 18.48 -1.29
C THR A 123 2.74 18.66 0.05
N ILE A 124 3.98 19.17 0.01
CA ILE A 124 4.77 19.51 1.18
C ILE A 124 4.72 21.01 1.40
N HIS A 125 4.32 21.42 2.60
CA HIS A 125 4.30 22.83 2.99
C HIS A 125 5.56 23.18 3.76
N TYR A 126 6.24 24.22 3.31
CA TYR A 126 7.46 24.73 3.95
C TYR A 126 7.22 26.08 4.61
N ARG A 127 8.02 26.39 5.62
CA ARG A 127 7.94 27.67 6.31
C ARG A 127 8.56 28.77 5.45
N ASN A 128 7.77 29.80 5.14
CA ASN A 128 8.23 30.97 4.38
C ASN A 128 8.83 30.63 3.00
N GLN A 129 8.47 29.48 2.43
CA GLN A 129 8.88 29.01 1.11
C GLN A 129 7.62 28.51 0.37
N PRO A 130 7.63 28.49 -0.97
CA PRO A 130 6.53 27.86 -1.71
C PRO A 130 6.46 26.36 -1.39
N SER A 131 5.24 25.82 -1.42
CA SER A 131 5.02 24.38 -1.29
C SER A 131 5.62 23.63 -2.47
N GLU A 132 5.98 22.37 -2.23
CA GLU A 132 6.50 21.46 -3.25
C GLU A 132 5.51 20.32 -3.46
N ASP A 133 5.17 20.06 -4.72
CA ASP A 133 4.30 18.96 -5.09
C ASP A 133 5.12 17.72 -5.50
N GLY A 134 4.56 16.55 -5.21
CA GLY A 134 5.11 15.25 -5.51
C GLY A 134 4.03 14.19 -5.58
N THR A 135 4.44 12.94 -5.45
CA THR A 135 3.54 11.79 -5.38
C THR A 135 3.82 10.96 -4.13
N TRP A 136 2.83 10.19 -3.72
CA TRP A 136 2.99 9.20 -2.67
C TRP A 136 2.39 7.86 -3.10
N ILE A 137 3.02 6.78 -2.63
CA ILE A 137 2.55 5.41 -2.81
C ILE A 137 2.68 4.72 -1.46
N ARG A 138 1.59 4.11 -1.00
CA ARG A 138 1.59 3.26 0.19
C ARG A 138 1.73 1.79 -0.22
N THR A 139 2.52 1.02 0.53
CA THR A 139 2.65 -0.43 0.38
C THR A 139 2.79 -1.03 1.77
N ASN A 140 1.73 -1.64 2.29
CA ASN A 140 1.59 -1.99 3.70
C ASN A 140 1.73 -0.74 4.59
N ASP A 141 2.68 -0.77 5.53
CA ASP A 141 3.01 0.37 6.37
C ASP A 141 4.04 1.29 5.71
N ASP A 142 4.68 0.89 4.60
CA ASP A 142 5.66 1.73 3.92
C ASP A 142 4.96 2.79 3.06
N LEU A 143 5.50 4.00 3.10
CA LEU A 143 5.05 5.18 2.40
C LEU A 143 6.25 5.74 1.61
N LEU A 144 6.22 5.52 0.30
CA LEU A 144 7.16 6.11 -0.63
C LEU A 144 6.62 7.48 -1.05
N MET A 145 7.34 8.54 -0.70
CA MET A 145 7.09 9.90 -1.17
C MET A 145 8.13 10.27 -2.23
N THR A 146 7.68 10.73 -3.39
CA THR A 146 8.55 11.13 -4.50
C THR A 146 8.35 12.60 -4.81
N LEU A 147 9.43 13.37 -4.66
CA LEU A 147 9.52 14.80 -4.96
C LEU A 147 10.29 14.99 -6.27
N GLN A 148 10.61 16.25 -6.62
CA GLN A 148 11.27 16.55 -7.90
C GLN A 148 12.64 15.85 -8.04
N ASP A 149 13.46 15.93 -6.99
CA ASP A 149 14.85 15.47 -7.01
C ASP A 149 15.14 14.35 -5.98
N THR A 150 14.15 13.97 -5.17
CA THR A 150 14.36 13.04 -4.07
C THR A 150 13.19 12.08 -3.88
N SER A 151 13.50 10.88 -3.39
CA SER A 151 12.51 9.93 -2.92
C SER A 151 12.78 9.65 -1.45
N LEU A 152 11.75 9.77 -0.64
CA LEU A 152 11.78 9.53 0.79
C LEU A 152 10.93 8.30 1.09
N ILE A 153 11.45 7.41 1.92
CA ILE A 153 10.71 6.25 2.40
C ILE A 153 10.49 6.44 3.89
N PHE A 154 9.22 6.42 4.26
CA PHE A 154 8.77 6.40 5.64
C PHE A 154 7.95 5.12 5.87
N THR A 155 7.83 4.73 7.11
CA THR A 155 6.88 3.73 7.58
C THR A 155 5.85 4.47 8.44
N ILE A 156 4.57 4.17 8.24
CA ILE A 156 3.47 4.64 9.08
C ILE A 156 3.54 3.84 10.38
N ASP A 157 4.12 4.45 11.42
CA ASP A 157 4.23 3.82 12.74
C ASP A 157 2.87 3.79 13.44
N SER A 158 2.09 4.87 13.31
CA SER A 158 0.72 4.90 13.78
C SER A 158 -0.13 5.96 13.10
N VAL A 159 -1.42 5.66 12.94
CA VAL A 159 -2.43 6.59 12.44
C VAL A 159 -3.75 6.33 13.16
N TYR A 160 -4.22 7.32 13.91
CA TYR A 160 -5.47 7.20 14.67
C TYR A 160 -6.13 8.57 14.85
N GLY A 161 -7.39 8.68 14.40
CA GLY A 161 -8.14 9.93 14.46
C GLY A 161 -7.37 11.08 13.81
N PRO A 162 -6.99 12.13 14.56
CA PRO A 162 -6.25 13.27 14.03
C PRO A 162 -4.72 13.10 14.07
N PHE A 163 -4.17 11.98 14.51
CA PHE A 163 -2.72 11.81 14.69
C PHE A 163 -2.13 10.86 13.64
N LEU A 164 -0.99 11.25 13.08
CA LEU A 164 -0.16 10.45 12.17
C LEU A 164 1.29 10.53 12.64
N ARG A 165 1.93 9.37 12.82
CA ARG A 165 3.37 9.26 13.05
C ARG A 165 4.02 8.53 11.89
N LEU A 166 5.00 9.20 11.29
CA LEU A 166 5.87 8.63 10.28
C LEU A 166 7.24 8.34 10.90
N TYR A 167 7.81 7.21 10.54
CA TYR A 167 9.14 6.77 10.96
C TYR A 167 10.03 6.55 9.76
N SER A 168 11.31 6.90 9.84
CA SER A 168 12.30 6.50 8.84
C SER A 168 13.57 6.04 9.53
N TYR A 169 14.23 5.03 8.96
CA TYR A 169 15.50 4.50 9.45
C TYR A 169 16.45 4.26 8.28
N GLN A 170 17.69 4.74 8.42
CA GLN A 170 18.76 4.44 7.48
C GLN A 170 20.05 4.06 8.22
N SER A 171 20.84 3.19 7.59
CA SER A 171 22.14 2.76 8.08
C SER A 171 23.14 2.77 6.94
N GLN A 172 24.33 3.31 7.20
CA GLN A 172 25.43 3.36 6.26
C GLN A 172 26.73 2.96 6.95
N THR A 173 27.49 2.10 6.29
CA THR A 173 28.86 1.73 6.72
C THR A 173 29.86 2.25 5.70
N THR A 174 30.91 2.91 6.17
CA THR A 174 32.06 3.31 5.35
C THR A 174 33.33 2.67 5.91
N THR A 175 34.26 2.33 5.02
CA THR A 175 35.55 1.76 5.40
C THR A 175 36.67 2.54 4.74
N ASP A 176 37.62 3.02 5.54
CA ASP A 176 38.84 3.65 5.02
C ASP A 176 39.82 2.56 4.57
N PRO A 177 40.19 2.50 3.27
CA PRO A 177 41.06 1.47 2.72
C PRO A 177 42.53 1.58 3.19
N THR A 178 42.95 2.73 3.72
CA THR A 178 44.33 2.98 4.18
C THR A 178 44.50 2.60 5.64
N THR A 179 43.52 2.97 6.48
CA THR A 179 43.59 2.75 7.92
C THR A 179 42.89 1.47 8.36
N GLY A 180 41.96 0.93 7.55
CA GLY A 180 41.09 -0.17 7.94
C GLY A 180 40.06 0.25 9.00
N ALA A 181 39.85 1.55 9.19
CA ALA A 181 38.80 2.07 10.06
C ALA A 181 37.43 1.86 9.41
N GLU A 182 36.47 1.35 10.17
CA GLU A 182 35.09 1.19 9.76
C GLU A 182 34.22 2.16 10.57
N VAL A 183 33.41 2.97 9.89
CA VAL A 183 32.46 3.89 10.52
C VAL A 183 31.05 3.48 10.13
N ASN A 184 30.21 3.22 11.11
CA ASN A 184 28.80 2.93 10.94
C ASN A 184 27.97 4.12 11.42
N TYR A 185 27.11 4.62 10.54
CA TYR A 185 26.17 5.70 10.80
C TYR A 185 24.75 5.13 10.75
N ASN A 186 23.99 5.29 11.82
CA ASN A 186 22.57 4.98 11.85
C ASN A 186 21.79 6.26 12.12
N TYR A 187 20.74 6.49 11.33
CA TYR A 187 19.87 7.65 11.42
C TYR A 187 18.45 7.16 11.55
N SER A 188 17.68 7.72 12.48
CA SER A 188 16.24 7.54 12.51
C SER A 188 15.51 8.85 12.74
N LEU A 189 14.37 9.01 12.09
CA LEU A 189 13.49 10.16 12.21
C LEU A 189 12.11 9.69 12.64
N ASN A 190 11.61 10.23 13.75
CA ASN A 190 10.20 10.18 14.11
C ASN A 190 9.57 11.52 13.74
N TRP A 191 8.47 11.50 13.01
CA TRP A 191 7.76 12.71 12.58
C TRP A 191 6.28 12.60 12.95
N ASP A 192 5.87 13.46 13.88
CA ASP A 192 4.50 13.53 14.39
C ASP A 192 3.73 14.65 13.70
N LEU A 193 2.57 14.30 13.16
CA LEU A 193 1.67 15.23 12.50
C LEU A 193 0.26 15.15 13.10
N ASN A 194 -0.41 16.30 13.12
CA ASN A 194 -1.83 16.40 13.44
C ASN A 194 -2.63 16.84 12.23
N ARG A 195 -3.79 16.21 12.04
CA ARG A 195 -4.73 16.57 10.99
C ARG A 195 -5.30 17.97 11.25
N ASN A 196 -5.38 18.77 10.19
CA ASN A 196 -6.01 20.09 10.18
C ASN A 196 -7.53 20.02 10.20
#